data_AF-A0A1V5NJT2-F1
#
_entry.id   AF-A0A1V5NJT2-F1
#
_cell.length_a   1.000
_cell.length_b   1.000
_cell.length_c   1.000
_cell.angle_alpha   90.00
_cell.angle_beta   90.00
_cell.angle_gamma   90.00
#
_symmetry.space_group_name_H-M   'P 1'
#
loop_
_entity.id
_entity.type
_entity.pdbx_description
1 polymer ?
#
loop_
_entity_poly.entity_id
_entity_poly.type
_entity_poly.pdbx_seq_one_letter_code
_entity_poly.pdbx_strand_id
1 'polypeptide(L)'
;MSLPLGVGFNKNNPALRVRFNDFLKEIRSNGTYDEMYDRWFENDPEQAVIPDGPNPGTGQKLTPAVAVADLPYVAYINGQYTGFDIELVKRFAAHEGRSLEIQTMEFSTLIAALASGKADMIADGIAITEERSKQVDFSDSYVDFKTAVIALKKKPCRLRHGTTERRNGSPILTKGCR
;
A
#
# COMPACT_ATOMS: atom_id res chain seq x y z
N MET A 1 6.69 12.33 10.72
CA MET A 1 6.22 11.13 11.45
C MET A 1 5.67 10.20 10.39
N SER A 2 6.25 9.01 10.21
CA SER A 2 5.66 7.99 9.36
C SER A 2 4.52 7.33 10.14
N LEU A 3 3.38 7.13 9.50
CA LEU A 3 2.33 6.30 10.07
C LEU A 3 2.55 4.87 9.55
N PRO A 4 2.83 3.90 10.44
CA PRO A 4 2.97 2.52 10.02
C PRO A 4 1.62 2.00 9.50
N LEU A 5 1.66 1.14 8.49
CA LEU A 5 0.49 0.46 7.95
C LEU A 5 0.38 -0.94 8.54
N GLY A 6 -0.84 -1.33 8.91
CA GLY A 6 -1.12 -2.61 9.53
C GLY A 6 -2.44 -3.21 9.05
N VAL A 7 -2.56 -4.52 9.15
CA VAL A 7 -3.81 -5.24 8.87
C VAL A 7 -4.70 -5.14 10.11
N GLY A 8 -5.97 -4.77 9.92
CA GLY A 8 -6.93 -4.66 11.01
C GLY A 8 -7.53 -6.03 11.37
N PHE A 9 -7.72 -6.30 12.66
CA PHE A 9 -8.39 -7.50 13.19
C PHE A 9 -9.46 -7.12 14.22
N ASN A 10 -10.54 -7.89 14.26
CA ASN A 10 -11.55 -7.73 15.29
C ASN A 10 -10.95 -8.13 16.66
N LYS A 11 -11.15 -7.29 17.68
CA LYS A 11 -10.68 -7.53 19.06
C LYS A 11 -11.22 -8.82 19.69
N ASN A 12 -12.37 -9.28 19.21
CA ASN A 12 -12.99 -10.54 19.63
C ASN A 12 -12.33 -11.78 18.98
N ASN A 13 -11.41 -11.60 18.03
CA ASN A 13 -10.66 -12.67 17.39
C ASN A 13 -9.14 -12.42 17.44
N PRO A 14 -8.53 -12.38 18.63
CA PRO A 14 -7.09 -12.13 18.77
C PRO A 14 -6.24 -13.25 18.16
N ALA A 15 -6.78 -14.47 18.06
CA ALA A 15 -6.07 -15.60 17.51
C ALA A 15 -5.74 -15.43 16.02
N LEU A 16 -6.64 -14.81 15.23
CA LEU A 16 -6.39 -14.55 13.81
C LEU A 16 -5.22 -13.56 13.63
N ARG A 17 -5.16 -12.51 14.46
CA ARG A 17 -4.05 -11.56 14.47
C ARG A 17 -2.71 -12.21 14.80
N VAL A 18 -2.68 -13.10 15.80
CA VAL A 18 -1.45 -13.82 16.17
C VAL A 18 -0.96 -14.67 15.00
N ARG A 19 -1.83 -15.48 14.39
CA ARG A 19 -1.47 -16.31 13.23
C ARG A 19 -1.00 -15.47 12.05
N PHE A 20 -1.63 -14.33 11.80
CA PHE A 20 -1.18 -13.40 10.77
C PHE A 20 0.21 -12.83 11.06
N ASN A 21 0.48 -12.42 12.30
CA ASN A 21 1.80 -11.92 12.67
C ASN A 21 2.89 -12.99 12.56
N ASP A 22 2.57 -14.25 12.87
CA ASP A 22 3.52 -15.36 12.69
C ASP A 22 3.78 -15.63 11.20
N PHE A 23 2.73 -15.65 10.38
CA PHE A 23 2.87 -15.68 8.91
C PHE A 23 3.71 -14.51 8.38
N LEU A 24 3.47 -13.28 8.86
CA LEU A 24 4.21 -12.10 8.44
C LEU A 24 5.71 -12.21 8.76
N LYS A 25 6.06 -12.78 9.92
CA LYS A 25 7.46 -13.06 10.28
C LYS A 25 8.08 -14.12 9.37
N GLU A 26 7.32 -15.15 9.02
CA GLU A 26 7.78 -16.20 8.11
C GLU A 26 8.09 -15.67 6.72
N ILE A 27 7.16 -14.91 6.11
CA ILE A 27 7.40 -14.37 4.76
C ILE A 27 8.51 -13.32 4.74
N ARG A 28 8.78 -12.64 5.86
CA ARG A 28 9.94 -11.76 6.02
C ARG A 28 11.25 -12.54 6.17
N SER A 29 11.24 -13.71 6.81
CA SER A 29 12.46 -14.50 7.01
C SER A 29 12.87 -15.30 5.78
N ASN A 30 11.91 -15.69 4.94
CA ASN A 30 12.14 -16.48 3.74
C ASN A 30 12.29 -15.64 2.45
N GLY A 31 12.19 -14.31 2.53
CA GLY A 31 12.35 -13.38 1.39
C GLY A 31 11.09 -13.15 0.56
N THR A 32 10.00 -13.88 0.80
CA THR A 32 8.74 -13.72 0.06
C THR A 32 8.17 -12.30 0.19
N TYR A 33 8.26 -11.71 1.38
CA TYR A 33 7.82 -10.34 1.62
C TYR A 33 8.64 -9.35 0.79
N ASP A 34 9.95 -9.53 0.69
CA ASP A 34 10.83 -8.62 -0.07
C ASP A 34 10.49 -8.69 -1.56
N GLU A 35 10.25 -9.89 -2.11
CA GLU A 35 9.78 -10.05 -3.50
C GLU A 35 8.44 -9.36 -3.76
N MET A 36 7.50 -9.45 -2.80
CA MET A 36 6.23 -8.72 -2.87
C MET A 36 6.46 -7.22 -2.84
N TYR A 37 7.28 -6.76 -1.90
CA TYR A 37 7.56 -5.34 -1.72
C TYR A 37 8.20 -4.75 -2.97
N ASP A 38 9.22 -5.42 -3.53
CA ASP A 38 9.89 -4.99 -4.74
C ASP A 38 8.91 -4.94 -5.93
N ARG A 39 8.02 -5.93 -6.05
CA ARG A 39 7.03 -5.99 -7.14
C ARG A 39 6.05 -4.82 -7.12
N TRP A 40 5.56 -4.46 -5.94
CA TRP A 40 4.48 -3.49 -5.80
C TRP A 40 4.98 -2.06 -5.50
N PHE A 41 6.14 -1.89 -4.85
CA PHE A 41 6.59 -0.58 -4.38
C PHE A 41 7.88 -0.07 -5.04
N GLU A 42 8.83 -0.94 -5.38
CA GLU A 42 10.08 -0.51 -6.01
C GLU A 42 10.01 -0.56 -7.55
N ASN A 43 9.32 -1.56 -8.10
CA ASN A 43 9.05 -1.69 -9.53
C ASN A 43 7.77 -0.95 -9.93
N ASP A 44 7.50 -0.89 -11.24
CA ASP A 44 6.28 -0.31 -11.77
C ASP A 44 5.05 -1.20 -11.44
N PRO A 45 4.17 -0.78 -10.52
CA PRO A 45 3.05 -1.60 -10.11
C PRO A 45 2.02 -1.77 -11.23
N GLU A 46 1.96 -0.89 -12.24
CA GLU A 46 1.05 -1.05 -13.38
C GLU A 46 1.39 -2.28 -14.23
N GLN A 47 2.64 -2.74 -14.15
CA GLN A 47 3.12 -3.97 -14.81
C GLN A 47 3.14 -5.18 -13.88
N ALA A 48 2.82 -4.99 -12.59
CA ALA A 48 2.88 -6.06 -11.60
C ALA A 48 1.73 -7.05 -11.77
N VAL A 49 2.09 -8.34 -11.73
CA VAL A 49 1.14 -9.46 -11.71
C VAL A 49 1.42 -10.30 -10.48
N ILE A 50 0.36 -10.66 -9.76
CA ILE A 50 0.47 -11.61 -8.64
C ILE A 50 1.01 -12.92 -9.21
N PRO A 51 2.18 -13.43 -8.77
CA PRO A 51 2.72 -14.68 -9.28
C PRO A 51 1.78 -15.85 -9.06
N ASP A 52 1.82 -16.83 -9.96
CA ASP A 52 1.19 -18.12 -9.72
C ASP A 52 1.81 -18.74 -8.45
N GLY A 53 0.97 -19.08 -7.48
CA GLY A 53 1.39 -19.47 -6.13
C GLY A 53 0.37 -20.37 -5.44
N PRO A 54 0.57 -20.67 -4.15
CA PRO A 54 -0.39 -21.46 -3.40
C PRO A 54 -1.73 -20.71 -3.37
N ASN A 55 -2.76 -21.36 -3.88
CA ASN A 55 -4.10 -20.80 -3.92
C ASN A 55 -4.78 -20.96 -2.55
N PRO A 56 -5.70 -20.05 -2.19
CA PRO A 56 -6.57 -20.25 -1.04
C PRO A 56 -7.21 -21.64 -1.07
N GLY A 57 -7.25 -22.30 0.09
CA GLY A 57 -7.81 -23.63 0.23
C GLY A 57 -9.34 -23.64 0.22
N THR A 58 -9.93 -24.79 0.57
CA THR A 58 -11.39 -24.95 0.71
C THR A 58 -11.84 -24.99 2.17
N GLY A 59 -10.95 -24.68 3.11
CA GLY A 59 -11.24 -24.66 4.54
C GLY A 59 -12.14 -23.50 4.95
N GLN A 60 -12.12 -23.18 6.25
CA GLN A 60 -12.91 -22.09 6.82
C GLN A 60 -12.74 -20.80 6.00
N LYS A 61 -13.87 -20.13 5.71
CA LYS A 61 -13.87 -18.87 4.97
C LYS A 61 -13.14 -17.77 5.72
N LEU A 62 -12.35 -16.98 4.99
CA LEU A 62 -11.71 -15.74 5.43
C LEU A 62 -12.27 -14.59 4.59
N THR A 63 -12.85 -13.58 5.25
CA THR A 63 -13.46 -12.41 4.59
C THR A 63 -12.68 -11.12 4.86
N PRO A 64 -11.61 -10.81 4.11
CA PRO A 64 -10.96 -9.51 4.22
C PRO A 64 -11.85 -8.40 3.63
N ALA A 65 -12.02 -7.32 4.40
CA ALA A 65 -12.60 -6.09 3.92
C ALA A 65 -11.53 -5.21 3.27
N VAL A 66 -11.82 -4.72 2.06
CA VAL A 66 -10.92 -3.86 1.28
C VAL A 66 -11.69 -2.71 0.65
N ALA A 67 -11.03 -1.58 0.36
CA ALA A 67 -11.58 -0.51 -0.43
C ALA A 67 -10.81 -0.44 -1.76
N VAL A 68 -11.50 -0.66 -2.87
CA VAL A 68 -10.85 -0.58 -4.18
C VAL A 68 -10.55 0.89 -4.49
N ALA A 69 -9.27 1.22 -4.60
CA ALA A 69 -8.81 2.55 -4.90
C ALA A 69 -7.86 2.51 -6.10
N ASP A 70 -6.59 2.19 -5.86
CA ASP A 70 -5.57 2.09 -6.89
C ASP A 70 -4.37 1.25 -6.42
N LEU A 71 -3.47 0.98 -7.35
CA LEU A 71 -2.15 0.43 -7.09
C LEU A 71 -1.29 1.41 -6.26
N PRO A 72 -0.37 0.90 -5.43
CA PRO A 72 0.04 -0.51 -5.33
C PRO A 72 -0.76 -1.36 -4.35
N TYR A 73 -1.78 -0.83 -3.67
CA TYR A 73 -2.44 -1.50 -2.54
C TYR A 73 -3.57 -2.43 -2.96
N VAL A 74 -4.67 -1.86 -3.47
CA VAL A 74 -5.88 -2.58 -3.85
C VAL A 74 -6.48 -1.95 -5.10
N ALA A 75 -6.41 -2.68 -6.20
CA ALA A 75 -7.02 -2.31 -7.48
C ALA A 75 -7.88 -3.46 -8.02
N TYR A 76 -8.76 -3.13 -8.98
CA TYR A 76 -9.55 -4.10 -9.73
C TYR A 76 -9.24 -3.96 -11.21
N ILE A 77 -8.42 -4.87 -11.75
CA ILE A 77 -7.88 -4.81 -13.11
C ILE A 77 -8.22 -6.13 -13.82
N ASN A 78 -8.68 -6.06 -15.06
CA ASN A 78 -9.01 -7.23 -15.89
C ASN A 78 -9.96 -8.24 -15.20
N GLY A 79 -10.92 -7.74 -14.42
CA GLY A 79 -11.90 -8.58 -13.72
C GLY A 79 -11.39 -9.24 -12.44
N GLN A 80 -10.19 -8.90 -11.96
CA GLN A 80 -9.58 -9.48 -10.77
C GLN A 80 -9.08 -8.41 -9.79
N TYR A 81 -9.22 -8.70 -8.50
CA TYR A 81 -8.55 -7.91 -7.46
C TYR A 81 -7.04 -8.16 -7.50
N THR A 82 -6.28 -7.07 -7.46
CA THR A 82 -4.82 -7.07 -7.54
C THR A 82 -4.23 -5.99 -6.62
N GLY A 83 -2.92 -6.02 -6.40
CA GLY A 83 -2.22 -5.15 -5.47
C GLY A 83 -1.58 -5.92 -4.31
N PHE A 84 -0.74 -5.20 -3.56
CA PHE A 84 0.05 -5.72 -2.45
C PHE A 84 -0.82 -6.34 -1.36
N ASP A 85 -1.88 -5.64 -0.93
CA ASP A 85 -2.77 -6.14 0.13
C ASP A 85 -3.53 -7.38 -0.34
N ILE A 86 -3.91 -7.42 -1.62
CA ILE A 86 -4.58 -8.58 -2.23
C ILE A 86 -3.64 -9.79 -2.31
N GLU A 87 -2.39 -9.59 -2.71
CA GLU A 87 -1.40 -10.65 -2.71
C GLU A 87 -1.13 -11.18 -1.28
N LEU A 88 -1.01 -10.27 -0.32
CA LEU A 88 -0.77 -10.59 1.09
C LEU A 88 -1.88 -11.47 1.67
N VAL A 89 -3.15 -11.11 1.46
CA VAL A 89 -4.28 -11.93 1.97
C VAL A 89 -4.44 -13.25 1.23
N LYS A 90 -4.13 -13.30 -0.08
CA LYS A 90 -4.13 -14.55 -0.84
C LYS A 90 -3.11 -15.54 -0.29
N ARG A 91 -1.88 -15.08 -0.06
CA ARG A 91 -0.81 -15.90 0.52
C ARG A 91 -1.14 -16.34 1.95
N PHE A 92 -1.68 -15.45 2.77
CA PHE A 92 -2.11 -15.80 4.12
C PHE A 92 -3.24 -16.84 4.13
N ALA A 93 -4.26 -16.68 3.27
CA ALA A 93 -5.35 -17.65 3.17
C ALA A 93 -4.85 -19.02 2.71
N ALA A 94 -3.92 -19.06 1.75
CA ALA A 94 -3.31 -20.29 1.29
C ALA A 94 -2.46 -20.97 2.39
N HIS A 95 -1.67 -20.19 3.14
CA HIS A 95 -0.90 -20.66 4.30
C HIS A 95 -1.80 -21.31 5.37
N GLU A 96 -2.98 -20.73 5.61
CA GLU A 96 -3.96 -21.25 6.57
C GLU A 96 -4.88 -22.35 6.00
N GLY A 97 -4.78 -22.68 4.70
CA GLY A 97 -5.70 -23.60 4.03
C GLY A 97 -7.16 -23.10 3.96
N ARG A 98 -7.36 -21.79 4.09
CA ARG A 98 -8.68 -21.12 4.15
C ARG A 98 -9.17 -20.72 2.76
N SER A 99 -10.48 -20.74 2.58
CA SER A 99 -11.11 -20.12 1.41
C SER A 99 -11.12 -18.60 1.57
N LEU A 100 -10.97 -17.87 0.47
CA LEU A 100 -10.87 -16.41 0.46
C LEU A 100 -12.07 -15.79 -0.26
N GLU A 101 -12.77 -14.87 0.41
CA GLU A 101 -13.86 -14.08 -0.18
C GLU A 101 -13.65 -12.61 0.15
N ILE A 102 -13.13 -11.85 -0.83
CA ILE A 102 -12.85 -10.42 -0.66
C ILE A 102 -14.18 -9.66 -0.59
N GLN A 103 -14.34 -8.87 0.47
CA GLN A 103 -15.49 -8.00 0.65
C GLN A 103 -15.09 -6.55 0.38
N THR A 104 -15.59 -6.00 -0.73
CA THR A 104 -15.35 -4.59 -1.07
C THR A 104 -16.35 -3.67 -0.40
N MET A 105 -15.88 -2.55 0.16
CA MET A 105 -16.71 -1.50 0.74
C MET A 105 -15.99 -0.15 0.74
N GLU A 106 -16.69 0.90 1.18
CA GLU A 106 -16.10 2.23 1.34
C GLU A 106 -15.04 2.25 2.45
N PHE A 107 -13.92 2.93 2.21
CA PHE A 107 -12.79 3.02 3.16
C PHE A 107 -13.22 3.45 4.57
N SER A 108 -14.14 4.41 4.65
CA SER A 108 -14.66 4.95 5.91
C SER A 108 -15.45 3.93 6.73
N THR A 109 -15.92 2.85 6.11
CA THR A 109 -16.76 1.82 6.74
C THR A 109 -15.98 0.61 7.23
N LEU A 110 -14.71 0.45 6.82
CA LEU A 110 -13.88 -0.71 7.11
C LEU A 110 -13.78 -1.02 8.61
N ILE A 111 -13.43 -0.01 9.41
CA ILE A 111 -13.27 -0.16 10.87
C ILE A 111 -14.57 -0.62 11.54
N ALA A 112 -15.70 -0.04 11.14
CA ALA A 112 -17.01 -0.39 11.70
C ALA A 112 -17.46 -1.79 11.25
N ALA A 113 -17.22 -2.16 10.00
CA ALA A 113 -17.50 -3.49 9.48
C ALA A 113 -16.70 -4.57 10.22
N LEU A 114 -15.41 -4.32 10.45
CA LEU A 114 -14.55 -5.20 11.22
C LEU A 114 -15.00 -5.29 12.67
N ALA A 115 -15.23 -4.16 13.35
CA ALA A 115 -15.64 -4.14 14.76
C ALA A 115 -16.98 -4.87 14.99
N SER A 116 -17.91 -4.77 14.04
CA SER A 116 -19.20 -5.47 14.08
C SER A 116 -19.14 -6.94 13.66
N GLY A 117 -17.98 -7.44 13.24
CA GLY A 117 -17.78 -8.84 12.82
C GLY A 117 -18.33 -9.17 11.43
N LYS A 118 -18.60 -8.16 10.59
CA LYS A 118 -19.01 -8.38 9.19
C LYS A 118 -17.83 -8.85 8.32
N ALA A 119 -16.62 -8.50 8.72
CA ALA A 119 -15.37 -8.91 8.09
C ALA A 119 -14.44 -9.51 9.15
N ASP A 120 -13.58 -10.44 8.72
CA ASP A 120 -12.60 -11.09 9.60
C ASP A 120 -11.34 -10.24 9.80
N MET A 121 -10.99 -9.46 8.77
CA MET A 121 -9.79 -8.60 8.76
C MET A 121 -9.95 -7.42 7.80
N ILE A 122 -9.10 -6.40 7.92
CA ILE A 122 -8.97 -5.29 6.96
C ILE A 122 -7.58 -5.33 6.33
N ALA A 123 -7.48 -5.44 5.01
CA ALA A 123 -6.22 -5.42 4.27
C ALA A 123 -6.30 -4.35 3.18
N ASP A 124 -5.91 -3.12 3.53
CA ASP A 124 -6.21 -1.94 2.72
C ASP A 124 -5.27 -0.76 3.00
N GLY A 125 -3.98 -1.04 3.21
CA GLY A 125 -2.99 -0.01 3.52
C GLY A 125 -3.37 0.89 4.70
N ILE A 126 -4.07 0.36 5.71
CA ILE A 126 -4.70 1.20 6.72
C ILE A 126 -3.68 1.63 7.79
N ALA A 127 -3.54 2.95 7.96
CA ALA A 127 -2.64 3.52 8.96
C ALA A 127 -3.06 3.15 10.39
N ILE A 128 -2.09 2.69 11.19
CA ILE A 128 -2.26 2.42 12.60
C ILE A 128 -2.31 3.76 13.34
N THR A 129 -3.45 4.05 13.98
CA THR A 129 -3.65 5.26 14.78
C THR A 129 -4.28 4.90 16.11
N GLU A 130 -4.02 5.69 17.16
CA GLU A 130 -4.61 5.48 18.48
C GLU A 130 -6.15 5.40 18.41
N GLU A 131 -6.76 6.26 17.60
CA GLU A 131 -8.21 6.29 17.46
C GLU A 131 -8.78 5.00 16.86
N ARG A 132 -8.13 4.44 15.85
CA ARG A 132 -8.55 3.15 15.27
C ARG A 132 -8.27 1.98 16.21
N SER A 133 -7.14 2.02 16.92
CA SER A 133 -6.75 1.00 17.90
C SER A 133 -7.68 0.90 19.11
N LYS A 134 -8.52 1.91 19.36
CA LYS A 134 -9.62 1.80 20.34
C LYS A 134 -10.70 0.82 19.89
N GLN A 135 -10.94 0.70 18.59
CA GLN A 135 -12.05 -0.07 18.02
C GLN A 135 -11.63 -1.46 17.51
N VAL A 136 -10.44 -1.56 16.93
CA VAL A 136 -9.90 -2.79 16.32
C VAL A 136 -8.46 -3.02 16.77
N ASP A 137 -7.94 -4.22 16.59
CA ASP A 137 -6.52 -4.51 16.77
C ASP A 137 -5.78 -4.44 15.43
N PHE A 138 -4.46 -4.26 15.44
CA PHE A 138 -3.63 -4.23 14.23
C PHE A 138 -2.52 -5.28 14.27
N SER A 139 -2.13 -5.78 13.10
CA SER A 139 -0.89 -6.54 12.92
C SER A 139 0.34 -5.71 13.29
N ASP A 140 1.48 -6.39 13.30
CA ASP A 140 2.77 -5.70 13.16
C ASP A 140 2.79 -4.90 11.84
N SER A 141 3.53 -3.79 11.80
CA SER A 141 3.63 -2.95 10.61
C SER A 141 4.16 -3.77 9.43
N TYR A 142 3.48 -3.66 8.29
CA TYR A 142 3.91 -4.31 7.05
C TYR A 142 4.36 -3.31 5.97
N VAL A 143 4.18 -2.00 6.16
CA VAL A 143 4.84 -0.96 5.35
C VAL A 143 5.22 0.19 6.26
N ASP A 144 6.50 0.54 6.26
CA ASP A 144 7.01 1.74 6.94
C ASP A 144 7.32 2.81 5.89
N PHE A 145 6.45 3.81 5.76
CA PHE A 145 6.72 4.91 4.84
C PHE A 145 7.91 5.74 5.31
N LYS A 146 9.00 5.75 4.53
CA LYS A 146 9.99 6.82 4.65
C LYS A 146 9.42 8.06 3.96
N THR A 147 8.90 9.00 4.74
CA THR A 147 8.43 10.30 4.22
C THR A 147 9.55 10.95 3.38
N ALA A 148 9.38 11.03 2.06
CA ALA A 148 10.26 11.78 1.17
C ALA A 148 9.53 13.03 0.71
N VAL A 149 10.18 14.20 0.83
CA VAL A 149 9.66 15.45 0.28
C VAL A 149 9.89 15.43 -1.23
N ILE A 150 8.81 15.31 -2.01
CA ILE A 150 8.87 15.45 -3.47
C ILE A 150 9.02 16.95 -3.79
N ALA A 151 10.25 17.38 -4.07
CA ALA A 151 10.49 18.68 -4.68
C ALA A 151 10.32 18.56 -6.19
N LEU A 152 9.47 19.41 -6.79
CA LEU A 152 9.45 19.58 -8.25
C LEU A 152 10.88 19.86 -8.72
N LYS A 153 11.42 19.00 -9.59
CA LYS A 153 12.71 19.22 -10.25
C LYS A 153 12.59 20.47 -11.10
N LYS A 154 12.88 21.63 -10.52
CA LYS A 154 12.97 22.90 -11.23
C LYS A 154 14.03 22.70 -12.30
N LYS A 155 13.64 22.72 -13.59
CA LYS A 155 14.58 22.69 -14.69
C LYS A 155 15.60 23.81 -14.41
N PRO A 156 16.91 23.53 -14.31
CA PRO A 156 17.87 24.60 -14.11
C PRO A 156 17.74 25.53 -15.31
N CYS A 157 17.30 26.76 -15.06
CA CYS A 157 17.37 27.83 -16.06
C CYS A 157 18.83 27.93 -16.46
N ARG A 158 19.14 27.47 -17.67
CA ARG A 158 20.46 27.61 -18.28
C ARG A 158 20.62 29.09 -18.59
N LEU A 159 21.13 29.86 -17.63
CA LEU A 159 21.59 31.21 -17.88
C LEU A 159 22.69 31.09 -18.95
N ARG A 160 22.36 31.43 -20.20
CA ARG A 160 23.40 31.69 -21.19
C ARG A 160 24.13 32.93 -20.70
N HIS A 161 25.41 32.78 -20.37
CA HIS A 161 26.33 33.91 -20.33
C HIS A 161 26.36 34.49 -21.75
N GLY A 162 25.64 35.59 -21.96
CA GLY A 162 25.77 36.39 -23.17
C GLY A 162 27.17 37.01 -23.17
N THR A 163 27.93 36.75 -24.22
CA THR A 163 29.18 37.46 -24.50
C THR A 163 28.87 38.94 -24.71
N THR A 164 29.49 39.79 -23.89
CA THR A 164 29.37 41.24 -23.94
C THR A 164 30.08 41.76 -25.19
N GLU A 165 29.35 42.08 -26.25
CA GLU A 165 29.85 42.98 -27.30
C GLU A 165 29.35 44.40 -27.00
N ARG A 166 30.29 45.31 -26.76
CA ARG A 166 30.01 46.73 -26.58
C ARG A 166 29.85 47.39 -27.95
N ARG A 167 28.70 48.01 -28.21
CA ARG A 167 28.64 49.22 -29.04
C ARG A 167 27.42 50.08 -28.67
N ASN A 168 27.71 51.31 -28.25
CA ASN A 168 26.84 52.49 -28.10
C ASN A 168 25.55 52.36 -27.26
N GLY A 169 25.68 52.63 -25.96
CA GLY A 169 24.79 53.57 -25.25
C GLY A 169 23.32 53.21 -25.05
N SER A 170 23.06 52.32 -24.09
CA SER A 170 21.79 52.06 -23.34
C SER A 170 21.00 50.80 -23.74
N PRO A 171 20.98 49.74 -22.89
CA PRO A 171 20.11 48.59 -23.08
C PRO A 171 18.75 48.78 -22.38
N ILE A 172 17.68 48.57 -23.14
CA ILE A 172 16.29 48.43 -22.66
C ILE A 172 16.16 47.02 -22.04
N LEU A 173 15.82 46.96 -20.75
CA LEU A 173 15.64 45.72 -20.02
C LEU A 173 14.27 45.09 -20.35
N THR A 174 14.16 44.35 -21.46
CA THR A 174 13.01 43.47 -21.66
C THR A 174 13.26 42.15 -20.92
N LYS A 175 12.78 42.10 -19.66
CA LYS A 175 12.63 40.83 -18.94
C LYS A 175 11.48 40.05 -19.58
N GLY A 176 11.78 39.37 -20.69
CA GLY A 176 10.98 38.24 -21.14
C GLY A 176 11.23 37.07 -20.20
N CYS A 177 10.35 36.89 -19.22
CA CYS A 177 10.17 35.59 -18.57
C CYS A 177 9.58 34.64 -19.61
N ARG A 178 10.08 33.41 -19.67
CA ARG A 178 9.43 32.32 -20.40
C ARG A 178 9.02 31.26 -19.39
#